data_AF-A0A8J8P802-F1
#
_entry.id   AF-A0A8J8P802-F1
#
_cell.length_a   1.000
_cell.length_b   1.000
_cell.length_c   1.000
_cell.angle_alpha   90.00
_cell.angle_beta   90.00
_cell.angle_gamma   90.00
#
_symmetry.space_group_name_H-M   'P 1'
#
loop_
_entity.id
_entity.type
_entity.pdbx_description
1 polymer ?
#
loop_
_entity_poly.entity_id
_entity_poly.type
_entity_poly.pdbx_seq_one_letter_code
_entity_poly.pdbx_strand_id
1 'polypeptide(L)'
;MHRRQLLAAGGGNLLAGLAGCSGLDGSLLPDGTRHLFAGDTVPVRIADQGTTDHDVETNAREALDFWTAESTQYTGFEIDFEVVESDARMAIEYVDSPERCSNVENYSEDVLGCAPLIEPGQRYSGTATAVVVAGSRPYGQILTTTKHEIGHILGLNHDDAPAEIMSNRPEDRIPLYAERLSIWERSRAANDSAGTATDRFNVGIDEWNSEAYADAGDTFGDAADAYRSARESFATAREETAVFVEFPQPETIDLETLQATLDRLIERMALGVDFAGLMAEAADAAVDGDAATANARRSDANDSIRAYNDLEPTELRDIAVALGLVRGFDRDETVAGEEETI
;
A
#
# COMPACT_ATOMS: atom_id res chain seq x y z
N MET A 1 -0.05 -34.09 56.72
CA MET A 1 -1.51 -34.23 56.47
C MET A 1 -1.71 -34.26 54.96
N HIS A 2 -1.81 -35.45 54.37
CA HIS A 2 -3.01 -35.95 53.67
C HIS A 2 -3.45 -35.10 52.46
N ARG A 3 -3.07 -35.48 51.24
CA ARG A 3 -3.82 -36.35 50.28
C ARG A 3 -4.99 -35.61 49.60
N ARG A 4 -4.89 -35.35 48.29
CA ARG A 4 -5.58 -36.09 47.21
C ARG A 4 -5.37 -35.46 45.83
N GLN A 5 -5.08 -36.34 44.87
CA GLN A 5 -5.22 -36.17 43.43
C GLN A 5 -6.69 -35.99 43.04
N LEU A 6 -6.96 -35.32 41.92
CA LEU A 6 -7.96 -35.74 40.93
C LEU A 6 -7.59 -35.18 39.55
N LEU A 7 -7.46 -36.10 38.59
CA LEU A 7 -7.48 -35.86 37.15
C LEU A 7 -8.88 -35.39 36.72
N ALA A 8 -8.94 -34.44 35.79
CA ALA A 8 -10.06 -34.30 34.88
C ALA A 8 -9.49 -33.97 33.49
N ALA A 9 -9.64 -34.93 32.59
CA ALA A 9 -9.49 -34.75 31.15
C ALA A 9 -10.61 -33.84 30.65
N GLY A 10 -10.26 -32.87 29.83
CA GLY A 10 -11.19 -32.07 29.06
C GLY A 10 -10.50 -31.73 27.74
N GLY A 11 -10.75 -32.53 26.71
CA GLY A 11 -10.35 -32.21 25.36
C GLY A 11 -11.09 -30.94 24.91
N GLY A 12 -10.32 -29.87 24.73
CA GLY A 12 -10.77 -28.70 24.00
C GLY A 12 -10.45 -28.91 22.53
N ASN A 13 -11.47 -29.24 21.74
CA ASN A 13 -11.43 -29.07 20.30
C ASN A 13 -11.10 -27.61 20.00
N LEU A 14 -9.95 -27.38 19.38
CA LEU A 14 -9.66 -26.14 18.66
C LEU A 14 -10.54 -26.16 17.41
N LEU A 15 -11.67 -25.48 17.47
CA LEU A 15 -12.39 -25.03 16.27
C LEU A 15 -11.63 -23.81 15.75
N ALA A 16 -10.68 -24.04 14.86
CA ALA A 16 -10.12 -23.01 13.99
C ALA A 16 -11.17 -22.65 12.91
N GLY A 17 -11.14 -21.38 12.49
CA GLY A 17 -12.20 -20.69 11.75
C GLY A 17 -12.72 -21.42 10.52
N LEU A 18 -14.05 -21.50 10.43
CA LEU A 18 -14.74 -21.92 9.23
C LEU A 18 -15.00 -20.68 8.37
N ALA A 19 -14.07 -20.38 7.46
CA ALA A 19 -14.31 -19.47 6.36
C ALA A 19 -15.52 -19.98 5.53
N GLY A 20 -16.39 -19.05 5.11
CA GLY A 20 -17.70 -19.32 4.54
C GLY A 20 -17.70 -20.26 3.33
N CYS A 21 -18.09 -21.52 3.56
CA CYS A 21 -18.10 -22.58 2.55
C CYS A 21 -19.53 -23.01 2.20
N SER A 22 -20.05 -22.49 1.09
CA SER A 22 -21.14 -23.14 0.36
C SER A 22 -20.55 -24.10 -0.68
N GLY A 23 -20.03 -25.25 -0.26
CA GLY A 23 -19.48 -26.25 -1.20
C GLY A 23 -18.66 -27.41 -0.60
N LEU A 24 -18.27 -27.33 0.67
CA LEU A 24 -17.52 -28.42 1.34
C LEU A 24 -18.46 -29.58 1.70
N ASP A 25 -18.17 -30.76 1.14
CA ASP A 25 -18.82 -32.02 1.56
C ASP A 25 -17.95 -32.64 2.66
N GLY A 26 -18.52 -32.86 3.84
CA GLY A 26 -17.81 -33.33 5.06
C GLY A 26 -17.27 -34.77 4.99
N SER A 27 -17.14 -35.33 3.79
CA SER A 27 -16.69 -36.68 3.53
C SER A 27 -15.23 -36.66 3.05
N LEU A 28 -14.32 -37.25 3.82
CA LEU A 28 -12.91 -37.39 3.42
C LEU A 28 -12.76 -38.25 2.15
N LEU A 29 -11.73 -37.97 1.35
CA LEU A 29 -11.31 -38.87 0.27
C LEU A 29 -10.80 -40.21 0.85
N PRO A 30 -10.91 -41.34 0.10
CA PRO A 30 -10.46 -42.67 0.57
C PRO A 30 -8.97 -42.73 0.92
N ASP A 31 -8.17 -41.83 0.33
CA ASP A 31 -6.78 -41.56 0.64
C ASP A 31 -6.70 -40.14 1.22
N GLY A 32 -7.18 -39.99 2.47
CA GLY A 32 -7.48 -38.72 3.15
C GLY A 32 -6.28 -37.80 3.42
N THR A 33 -5.21 -37.94 2.65
CA THR A 33 -3.97 -37.17 2.68
C THR A 33 -3.65 -36.49 1.35
N ARG A 34 -4.35 -36.82 0.25
CA ARG A 34 -4.08 -36.25 -1.08
C ARG A 34 -5.06 -35.11 -1.41
N HIS A 35 -4.54 -34.02 -1.96
CA HIS A 35 -5.33 -32.92 -2.50
C HIS A 35 -6.12 -33.36 -3.74
N LEU A 36 -7.33 -32.83 -3.96
CA LEU A 36 -8.25 -33.33 -4.99
C LEU A 36 -7.78 -33.11 -6.45
N PHE A 37 -6.82 -32.20 -6.65
CA PHE A 37 -6.22 -31.88 -7.95
C PHE A 37 -4.78 -32.40 -8.09
N ALA A 38 -4.24 -33.07 -7.07
CA ALA A 38 -2.86 -33.53 -7.12
C ALA A 38 -2.65 -34.55 -8.24
N GLY A 39 -1.77 -34.25 -9.20
CA GLY A 39 -1.43 -35.06 -10.36
C GLY A 39 -2.48 -35.08 -11.47
N ASP A 40 -3.44 -34.15 -11.45
CA ASP A 40 -4.46 -33.98 -12.50
C ASP A 40 -4.09 -32.82 -13.45
N THR A 41 -4.61 -32.88 -14.68
CA THR A 41 -4.81 -31.70 -15.52
C THR A 41 -6.20 -31.14 -15.25
N VAL A 42 -6.29 -29.97 -14.63
CA VAL A 42 -7.56 -29.38 -14.17
C VAL A 42 -8.15 -28.51 -15.28
N PRO A 43 -9.39 -28.78 -15.74
CA PRO A 43 -10.07 -27.89 -16.67
C PRO A 43 -10.50 -26.60 -15.96
N VAL A 44 -10.04 -25.46 -16.47
CA VAL A 44 -10.24 -24.11 -15.91
C VAL A 44 -11.05 -23.26 -16.86
N ARG A 45 -12.09 -22.59 -16.37
CA ARG A 45 -12.82 -21.55 -17.11
C ARG A 45 -12.33 -20.17 -16.67
N ILE A 46 -12.04 -19.30 -17.63
CA ILE A 46 -11.73 -17.89 -17.36
C ILE A 46 -12.99 -17.08 -17.68
N ALA A 47 -13.40 -16.19 -16.79
CA ALA A 47 -14.55 -15.32 -17.00
C ALA A 47 -14.19 -13.88 -16.68
N ASP A 48 -14.23 -13.04 -17.72
CA ASP A 48 -14.19 -11.60 -17.57
C ASP A 48 -15.62 -11.07 -17.35
N GLN A 49 -15.88 -10.58 -16.15
CA GLN A 49 -17.16 -9.98 -15.76
C GLN A 49 -16.98 -8.54 -15.28
N GLY A 50 -15.79 -7.96 -15.48
CA GLY A 50 -15.46 -6.59 -15.11
C GLY A 50 -15.48 -5.63 -16.28
N THR A 51 -14.95 -4.45 -16.04
CA THR A 51 -14.77 -3.34 -16.99
C THR A 51 -13.30 -2.94 -17.13
N THR A 52 -12.39 -3.79 -16.64
CA THR A 52 -10.94 -3.56 -16.75
C THR A 52 -10.50 -3.53 -18.21
N ASP A 53 -9.56 -2.64 -18.54
CA ASP A 53 -8.94 -2.55 -19.87
C ASP A 53 -7.80 -3.58 -20.06
N HIS A 54 -7.52 -4.38 -19.02
CA HIS A 54 -6.46 -5.39 -19.03
C HIS A 54 -6.89 -6.67 -19.74
N ASP A 55 -5.95 -7.34 -20.40
CA ASP A 55 -6.14 -8.69 -20.93
C ASP A 55 -6.09 -9.71 -19.79
N VAL A 56 -7.27 -9.97 -19.21
CA VAL A 56 -7.42 -10.89 -18.09
C VAL A 56 -7.23 -12.36 -18.47
N GLU A 57 -7.38 -12.71 -19.76
CA GLU A 57 -7.09 -14.07 -20.22
C GLU A 57 -5.59 -14.34 -20.17
N THR A 58 -4.78 -13.41 -20.65
CA THR A 58 -3.31 -13.49 -20.53
C THR A 58 -2.89 -13.49 -19.06
N ASN A 59 -3.51 -12.66 -18.21
CA ASN A 59 -3.26 -12.64 -16.77
C ASN A 59 -3.51 -14.01 -16.10
N ALA A 60 -4.66 -14.62 -16.39
CA ALA A 60 -5.01 -15.93 -15.84
C ALA A 60 -4.03 -17.01 -16.30
N ARG A 61 -3.63 -17.01 -17.58
CA ARG A 61 -2.67 -17.98 -18.11
C ARG A 61 -1.30 -17.85 -17.43
N GLU A 62 -0.82 -16.62 -17.23
CA GLU A 62 0.43 -16.38 -16.50
C GLU A 62 0.37 -16.87 -15.04
N ALA A 63 -0.78 -16.73 -14.38
CA ALA A 63 -0.97 -17.25 -13.02
C ALA A 63 -1.04 -18.79 -12.98
N LEU A 64 -1.70 -19.42 -13.95
CA LEU A 64 -1.78 -20.88 -14.08
C LEU A 64 -0.40 -21.47 -14.41
N ASP A 65 0.34 -20.86 -15.33
CA ASP A 65 1.70 -21.28 -15.71
C ASP A 65 2.66 -21.22 -14.51
N PHE A 66 2.54 -20.18 -13.66
CA PHE A 66 3.29 -20.10 -12.41
C PHE A 66 3.03 -21.32 -11.52
N TRP A 67 1.75 -21.67 -11.30
CA TRP A 67 1.43 -22.81 -10.45
C TRP A 67 1.81 -24.15 -11.08
N THR A 68 1.69 -24.32 -12.39
CA THR A 68 2.19 -25.53 -13.07
C THR A 68 3.71 -25.68 -12.93
N ALA A 69 4.46 -24.58 -13.01
CA ALA A 69 5.91 -24.62 -12.85
C ALA A 69 6.35 -24.89 -11.39
N GLU A 70 5.64 -24.33 -10.42
CA GLU A 70 6.10 -24.25 -9.03
C GLU A 70 5.33 -25.15 -8.05
N SER A 71 4.25 -25.84 -8.46
CA SER A 71 3.37 -26.58 -7.54
C SER A 71 4.11 -27.60 -6.71
N THR A 72 5.02 -28.39 -7.29
CA THR A 72 5.75 -29.42 -6.55
C THR A 72 6.56 -28.82 -5.40
N GLN A 73 7.08 -27.61 -5.57
CA GLN A 73 7.84 -26.91 -4.53
C GLN A 73 6.94 -26.41 -3.41
N TYR A 74 5.80 -25.80 -3.73
CA TYR A 74 4.98 -25.10 -2.74
C TYR A 74 3.82 -25.94 -2.19
N THR A 75 3.17 -26.76 -3.02
CA THR A 75 2.02 -27.60 -2.63
C THR A 75 2.40 -29.06 -2.37
N GLY A 76 3.60 -29.48 -2.79
CA GLY A 76 4.08 -30.85 -2.65
C GLY A 76 3.48 -31.84 -3.66
N PHE A 77 2.79 -31.35 -4.70
CA PHE A 77 2.26 -32.17 -5.78
C PHE A 77 2.35 -31.47 -7.15
N GLU A 78 2.44 -32.26 -8.21
CA GLU A 78 2.35 -31.77 -9.59
C GLU A 78 0.89 -31.45 -9.95
N ILE A 79 0.68 -30.42 -10.76
CA ILE A 79 -0.63 -30.06 -11.32
C ILE A 79 -0.45 -29.38 -12.68
N ASP A 80 -1.34 -29.69 -13.61
CA ASP A 80 -1.46 -28.99 -14.88
C ASP A 80 -2.84 -28.33 -15.00
N PHE A 81 -2.96 -27.34 -15.88
CA PHE A 81 -4.23 -26.67 -16.16
C PHE A 81 -4.54 -26.68 -17.66
N GLU A 82 -5.82 -26.84 -18.00
CA GLU A 82 -6.33 -26.73 -19.36
C GLU A 82 -7.45 -25.70 -19.39
N VAL A 83 -7.30 -24.60 -20.14
CA VAL A 83 -8.36 -23.60 -20.27
C VAL A 83 -9.47 -24.14 -21.18
N VAL A 84 -10.71 -24.13 -20.69
CA VAL A 84 -11.89 -24.67 -21.36
C VAL A 84 -13.10 -23.73 -21.27
N GLU A 85 -14.02 -23.87 -22.23
CA GLU A 85 -15.28 -23.10 -22.27
C GLU A 85 -16.40 -23.70 -21.39
N SER A 86 -16.41 -25.04 -21.23
CA SER A 86 -17.43 -25.76 -20.46
C SER A 86 -16.82 -26.86 -19.60
N ASP A 87 -17.61 -27.39 -18.66
CA ASP A 87 -17.24 -28.53 -17.80
C ASP A 87 -15.98 -28.29 -16.93
N ALA A 88 -15.73 -27.03 -16.60
CA ALA A 88 -14.61 -26.64 -15.78
C ALA A 88 -14.77 -27.09 -14.32
N ARG A 89 -13.69 -27.66 -13.77
CA ARG A 89 -13.58 -28.03 -12.35
C ARG A 89 -13.09 -26.86 -11.51
N MET A 90 -12.46 -25.88 -12.14
CA MET A 90 -12.03 -24.63 -11.54
C MET A 90 -12.45 -23.44 -12.42
N ALA A 91 -12.67 -22.27 -11.82
CA ALA A 91 -12.92 -21.04 -12.55
C ALA A 91 -12.11 -19.87 -11.95
N ILE A 92 -11.73 -18.93 -12.82
CA ILE A 92 -11.17 -17.63 -12.45
C ILE A 92 -12.13 -16.57 -12.95
N GLU A 93 -12.72 -15.80 -12.05
CA GLU A 93 -13.69 -14.76 -12.37
C GLU A 93 -13.14 -13.38 -12.02
N TYR A 94 -12.92 -12.55 -13.04
CA TYR A 94 -12.50 -11.17 -12.88
C TYR A 94 -13.72 -10.25 -12.76
N VAL A 95 -13.75 -9.42 -11.72
CA VAL A 95 -14.88 -8.53 -11.39
C VAL A 95 -14.39 -7.13 -11.04
N ASP A 96 -15.29 -6.15 -10.99
CA ASP A 96 -14.93 -4.77 -10.65
C ASP A 96 -15.02 -4.45 -9.16
N SER A 97 -15.79 -5.25 -8.40
CA SER A 97 -16.03 -5.03 -6.97
C SER A 97 -15.99 -6.33 -6.19
N PRO A 98 -15.70 -6.28 -4.88
CA PRO A 98 -15.60 -7.48 -4.06
C PRO A 98 -16.95 -8.06 -3.62
N GLU A 99 -18.08 -7.55 -4.11
CA GLU A 99 -19.42 -8.00 -3.69
C GLU A 99 -19.60 -9.53 -3.81
N ARG A 100 -18.94 -10.17 -4.78
CA ARG A 100 -18.96 -11.64 -4.93
C ARG A 100 -18.24 -12.41 -3.82
N CYS A 101 -17.44 -11.72 -3.03
CA CYS A 101 -16.76 -12.23 -1.85
C CYS A 101 -17.51 -11.89 -0.54
N SER A 102 -18.74 -11.37 -0.59
CA SER A 102 -19.48 -10.93 0.61
C SER A 102 -19.72 -12.02 1.67
N ASN A 103 -19.53 -13.29 1.30
CA ASN A 103 -19.71 -14.47 2.14
C ASN A 103 -18.41 -14.94 2.82
N VAL A 104 -17.26 -14.31 2.55
CA VAL A 104 -16.01 -14.63 3.25
C VAL A 104 -16.02 -14.07 4.67
N GLU A 105 -15.34 -14.76 5.59
CA GLU A 105 -15.17 -14.29 6.95
C GLU A 105 -14.32 -13.01 6.93
N ASN A 106 -14.72 -11.98 7.70
CA ASN A 106 -14.09 -10.66 7.70
C ASN A 106 -14.13 -9.93 6.34
N TYR A 107 -15.18 -10.16 5.54
CA TYR A 107 -15.44 -9.35 4.36
C TYR A 107 -15.39 -7.84 4.67
N SER A 108 -14.65 -7.10 3.84
CA SER A 108 -14.70 -5.65 3.71
C SER A 108 -14.72 -5.25 2.24
N GLU A 109 -14.95 -3.98 1.96
CA GLU A 109 -14.86 -3.43 0.60
C GLU A 109 -13.42 -3.41 0.04
N ASP A 110 -12.43 -3.75 0.88
CA ASP A 110 -10.99 -3.78 0.53
C ASP A 110 -10.50 -5.17 0.14
N VAL A 111 -11.39 -6.17 0.15
CA VAL A 111 -11.08 -7.53 -0.30
C VAL A 111 -10.70 -7.48 -1.79
N LEU A 112 -9.51 -7.95 -2.13
CA LEU A 112 -9.00 -7.90 -3.52
C LEU A 112 -9.36 -9.16 -4.33
N GLY A 113 -9.81 -10.20 -3.65
CA GLY A 113 -10.19 -11.48 -4.23
C GLY A 113 -10.62 -12.45 -3.15
N CYS A 114 -11.19 -13.57 -3.57
CA CYS A 114 -11.47 -14.68 -2.68
C CYS A 114 -11.50 -16.00 -3.43
N ALA A 115 -11.09 -17.06 -2.74
CA ALA A 115 -11.16 -18.42 -3.19
C ALA A 115 -11.48 -19.37 -2.02
N PRO A 116 -12.07 -20.54 -2.29
CA PRO A 116 -12.17 -21.58 -1.29
C PRO A 116 -10.77 -22.12 -0.97
N LEU A 117 -10.42 -22.20 0.31
CA LEU A 117 -9.28 -23.00 0.77
C LEU A 117 -9.65 -24.48 0.71
N ILE A 118 -8.97 -25.26 -0.13
CA ILE A 118 -9.23 -26.69 -0.26
C ILE A 118 -8.08 -27.50 0.30
N GLU A 119 -8.25 -28.06 1.48
CA GLU A 119 -7.19 -28.81 2.14
C GLU A 119 -7.06 -30.24 1.62
N PRO A 120 -5.90 -30.90 1.77
CA PRO A 120 -5.75 -32.32 1.45
C PRO A 120 -6.83 -33.19 2.11
N GLY A 121 -7.39 -34.13 1.33
CA GLY A 121 -8.45 -35.02 1.80
C GLY A 121 -9.86 -34.41 1.81
N GLN A 122 -10.02 -33.09 1.61
CA GLN A 122 -11.33 -32.47 1.48
C GLN A 122 -11.96 -32.78 0.12
N ARG A 123 -13.31 -32.88 0.11
CA ARG A 123 -14.09 -32.91 -1.12
C ARG A 123 -14.68 -31.54 -1.38
N TYR A 124 -14.59 -31.11 -2.63
CA TYR A 124 -15.23 -29.90 -3.11
C TYR A 124 -16.34 -30.27 -4.08
N SER A 125 -17.55 -29.79 -3.79
CA SER A 125 -18.70 -29.97 -4.69
C SER A 125 -18.86 -28.72 -5.56
N GLY A 126 -18.92 -28.90 -6.89
CA GLY A 126 -19.03 -27.80 -7.85
C GLY A 126 -17.68 -27.37 -8.45
N THR A 127 -17.65 -26.15 -8.99
CA THR A 127 -16.48 -25.53 -9.61
C THR A 127 -15.74 -24.67 -8.58
N ALA A 128 -14.50 -25.02 -8.25
CA ALA A 128 -13.68 -24.22 -7.34
C ALA A 128 -13.37 -22.86 -7.99
N THR A 129 -13.88 -21.77 -7.43
CA THR A 129 -13.86 -20.47 -8.10
C THR A 129 -12.97 -19.49 -7.37
N ALA A 130 -11.97 -18.96 -8.05
CA ALA A 130 -11.18 -17.81 -7.64
C ALA A 130 -11.84 -16.55 -8.20
N VAL A 131 -12.34 -15.68 -7.32
CA VAL A 131 -12.86 -14.37 -7.69
C VAL A 131 -11.74 -13.35 -7.50
N VAL A 132 -11.46 -12.54 -8.52
CA VAL A 132 -10.39 -11.55 -8.50
C VAL A 132 -10.98 -10.18 -8.84
N VAL A 133 -10.81 -9.22 -7.94
CA VAL A 133 -11.18 -7.83 -8.24
C VAL A 133 -10.12 -7.26 -9.18
N ALA A 134 -10.48 -7.04 -10.44
CA ALA A 134 -9.63 -6.42 -11.45
C ALA A 134 -9.86 -4.90 -11.49
N GLY A 135 -11.06 -4.45 -11.85
CA GLY A 135 -11.41 -3.04 -11.96
C GLY A 135 -10.32 -2.21 -12.65
N SER A 136 -9.91 -1.12 -12.00
CA SER A 136 -8.84 -0.23 -12.46
C SER A 136 -7.43 -0.63 -11.96
N ARG A 137 -7.24 -1.83 -11.40
CA ARG A 137 -5.96 -2.24 -10.77
C ARG A 137 -4.86 -2.42 -11.77
N PRO A 138 -3.62 -2.02 -11.44
CA PRO A 138 -2.47 -2.35 -12.26
C PRO A 138 -2.40 -3.86 -12.52
N TYR A 139 -2.13 -4.24 -13.76
CA TYR A 139 -2.01 -5.63 -14.21
C TYR A 139 -1.20 -6.52 -13.26
N GLY A 140 -0.06 -6.04 -12.77
CA GLY A 140 0.80 -6.79 -11.85
C GLY A 140 0.11 -7.12 -10.52
N GLN A 141 -0.71 -6.22 -9.98
CA GLN A 141 -1.47 -6.50 -8.76
C GLN A 141 -2.59 -7.52 -9.01
N ILE A 142 -3.26 -7.44 -10.16
CA ILE A 142 -4.26 -8.43 -10.58
C ILE A 142 -3.61 -9.81 -10.71
N LEU A 143 -2.42 -9.88 -11.32
CA LEU A 143 -1.67 -11.13 -11.47
C LEU A 143 -1.31 -11.75 -10.12
N THR A 144 -0.77 -10.96 -9.19
CA THR A 144 -0.42 -11.43 -7.84
C THR A 144 -1.64 -11.92 -7.08
N THR A 145 -2.77 -11.20 -7.12
CA THR A 145 -4.02 -11.66 -6.51
C THR A 145 -4.51 -12.95 -7.16
N THR A 146 -4.48 -13.06 -8.49
CA THR A 146 -4.88 -14.29 -9.19
C THR A 146 -4.04 -15.48 -8.72
N LYS A 147 -2.71 -15.32 -8.60
CA LYS A 147 -1.84 -16.37 -8.06
C LYS A 147 -2.22 -16.73 -6.62
N HIS A 148 -2.48 -15.74 -5.77
CA HIS A 148 -2.89 -15.95 -4.38
C HIS A 148 -4.18 -16.78 -4.26
N GLU A 149 -5.24 -16.38 -4.98
CA GLU A 149 -6.52 -17.09 -4.92
C GLU A 149 -6.42 -18.53 -5.45
N ILE A 150 -5.60 -18.76 -6.49
CA ILE A 150 -5.33 -20.11 -6.95
C ILE A 150 -4.58 -20.92 -5.88
N GLY A 151 -3.64 -20.31 -5.16
CA GLY A 151 -2.94 -20.95 -4.05
C GLY A 151 -3.89 -21.50 -2.96
N HIS A 152 -4.94 -20.76 -2.61
CA HIS A 152 -5.99 -21.25 -1.70
C HIS A 152 -6.72 -22.48 -2.27
N ILE A 153 -7.08 -22.47 -3.55
CA ILE A 153 -7.69 -23.63 -4.22
C ILE A 153 -6.75 -24.84 -4.22
N LEU A 154 -5.44 -24.63 -4.18
CA LEU A 154 -4.42 -25.68 -4.09
C LEU A 154 -4.08 -26.10 -2.64
N GLY A 155 -4.72 -25.49 -1.64
CA GLY A 155 -4.58 -25.84 -0.23
C GLY A 155 -3.51 -25.06 0.53
N LEU A 156 -3.06 -23.92 0.01
CA LEU A 156 -2.11 -23.03 0.69
C LEU A 156 -2.83 -21.96 1.50
N ASN A 157 -2.36 -21.75 2.72
CA ASN A 157 -2.81 -20.72 3.65
C ASN A 157 -1.93 -19.47 3.53
N HIS A 158 -2.29 -18.40 4.25
CA HIS A 158 -1.48 -17.18 4.23
C HIS A 158 -0.06 -17.32 4.81
N ASP A 159 0.17 -18.32 5.66
CA ASP A 159 1.49 -18.55 6.26
C ASP A 159 2.41 -19.43 5.38
N ASP A 160 1.88 -19.97 4.28
CA ASP A 160 2.62 -20.88 3.41
C ASP A 160 3.45 -20.11 2.36
N ALA A 161 4.51 -20.75 1.86
CA ALA A 161 5.33 -20.19 0.79
C ALA A 161 4.62 -20.32 -0.57
N PRO A 162 4.89 -19.43 -1.55
CA PRO A 162 5.78 -18.27 -1.46
C PRO A 162 5.12 -17.10 -0.72
N ALA A 163 5.84 -16.50 0.24
CA ALA A 163 5.30 -15.43 1.07
C ALA A 163 4.93 -14.18 0.24
N GLU A 164 5.66 -13.93 -0.84
CA GLU A 164 5.40 -12.84 -1.79
C GLU A 164 4.07 -12.98 -2.55
N ILE A 165 3.48 -14.17 -2.54
CA ILE A 165 2.17 -14.45 -3.16
C ILE A 165 1.13 -14.73 -2.07
N MET A 166 1.39 -15.67 -1.17
CA MET A 166 0.39 -16.20 -0.23
C MET A 166 0.21 -15.34 1.02
N SER A 167 1.21 -14.57 1.44
CA SER A 167 1.10 -13.83 2.70
C SER A 167 0.01 -12.77 2.63
N ASN A 168 -0.81 -12.65 3.68
CA ASN A 168 -1.69 -11.50 3.83
C ASN A 168 -0.94 -10.25 4.33
N ARG A 169 0.31 -10.40 4.79
CA ARG A 169 1.13 -9.33 5.33
C ARG A 169 1.76 -8.48 4.20
N PRO A 170 1.61 -7.14 4.21
CA PRO A 170 2.18 -6.27 3.20
C PRO A 170 3.70 -6.41 3.06
N GLU A 171 4.42 -6.62 4.16
CA GLU A 171 5.88 -6.73 4.18
C GLU A 171 6.44 -7.93 3.40
N ASP A 172 5.65 -8.98 3.27
CA ASP A 172 6.04 -10.18 2.52
C ASP A 172 5.75 -10.01 1.02
N ARG A 173 4.66 -9.31 0.68
CA ARG A 173 4.15 -9.19 -0.70
C ARG A 173 4.68 -8.00 -1.47
N ILE A 174 5.03 -6.92 -0.78
CA ILE A 174 5.49 -5.70 -1.40
C ILE A 174 7.02 -5.73 -1.37
N PRO A 175 7.69 -5.83 -2.53
CA PRO A 175 9.14 -5.85 -2.52
C PRO A 175 9.71 -4.53 -2.01
N LEU A 176 10.76 -4.62 -1.19
CA LEU A 176 11.37 -3.47 -0.52
C LEU A 176 10.35 -2.68 0.34
N TYR A 177 9.44 -3.40 1.00
CA TYR A 177 8.41 -2.77 1.83
C TYR A 177 8.99 -1.85 2.91
N ALA A 178 10.08 -2.27 3.56
CA ALA A 178 10.73 -1.47 4.59
C ALA A 178 11.26 -0.14 4.04
N GLU A 179 11.88 -0.16 2.86
CA GLU A 179 12.39 1.03 2.18
C GLU A 179 11.23 1.95 1.75
N ARG A 180 10.15 1.38 1.19
CA ARG A 180 8.95 2.14 0.83
C ARG A 180 8.34 2.84 2.05
N LEU A 181 8.17 2.10 3.14
CA LEU A 181 7.61 2.63 4.39
C LEU A 181 8.51 3.74 4.95
N SER A 182 9.84 3.56 4.93
CA SER A 182 10.78 4.57 5.39
C SER A 182 10.67 5.88 4.60
N ILE A 183 10.55 5.81 3.26
CA ILE A 183 10.37 6.99 2.40
C ILE A 183 9.03 7.69 2.71
N TRP A 184 7.96 6.91 2.88
CA TRP A 184 6.63 7.41 3.23
C TRP A 184 6.64 8.15 4.57
N GLU A 185 7.10 7.49 5.63
CA GLU A 185 7.13 8.06 6.99
C GLU A 185 7.98 9.32 7.05
N ARG A 186 9.14 9.33 6.36
CA ARG A 186 10.00 10.51 6.26
C ARG A 186 9.29 11.66 5.55
N SER A 187 8.59 11.38 4.46
CA SER A 187 7.84 12.39 3.70
C SER A 187 6.69 12.96 4.52
N ARG A 188 5.98 12.12 5.28
CA ARG A 188 4.92 12.56 6.21
C ARG A 188 5.47 13.46 7.29
N ALA A 189 6.54 13.05 7.97
CA ALA A 189 7.16 13.87 9.01
C ALA A 189 7.68 15.22 8.47
N ALA A 190 8.24 15.23 7.26
CA ALA A 190 8.67 16.46 6.58
C ALA A 190 7.48 17.38 6.27
N ASN A 191 6.35 16.83 5.82
CA ASN A 191 5.12 17.58 5.58
C ASN A 191 4.55 18.19 6.87
N ASP A 192 4.52 17.43 7.97
CA ASP A 192 4.07 17.94 9.28
C ASP A 192 4.98 19.08 9.78
N SER A 193 6.29 18.95 9.57
CA SER A 193 7.25 20.02 9.87
C SER A 193 7.02 21.27 9.00
N ALA A 194 6.67 21.10 7.72
CA ALA A 194 6.34 22.21 6.82
C ALA A 194 5.04 22.92 7.23
N GLY A 195 4.04 22.17 7.71
CA GLY A 195 2.83 22.73 8.32
C GLY A 195 3.16 23.60 9.52
N THR A 196 3.98 23.08 10.44
CA THR A 196 4.45 23.83 11.62
C THR A 196 5.23 25.09 11.23
N ALA A 197 6.08 25.02 10.19
CA ALA A 197 6.80 26.18 9.67
C ALA A 197 5.84 27.26 9.14
N THR A 198 4.77 26.84 8.46
CA THR A 198 3.73 27.74 7.95
C THR A 198 2.96 28.42 9.08
N ASP A 199 2.61 27.69 10.13
CA ASP A 199 1.97 28.27 11.33
C ASP A 199 2.86 29.31 12.01
N ARG A 200 4.15 29.01 12.17
CA ARG A 200 5.14 29.97 12.71
C ARG A 200 5.27 31.20 11.83
N PHE A 201 5.35 31.02 10.52
CA PHE A 201 5.42 32.14 9.58
C PHE A 201 4.21 33.08 9.73
N ASN A 202 3.00 32.52 9.90
CA ASN A 202 1.80 33.32 10.15
C ASN A 202 1.86 34.09 11.49
N VAL A 203 2.40 33.48 12.55
CA VAL A 203 2.64 34.18 13.82
C VAL A 203 3.61 35.36 13.61
N GLY A 204 4.70 35.16 12.86
CA GLY A 204 5.64 36.23 12.53
C GLY A 204 4.99 37.38 11.75
N ILE A 205 4.01 37.09 10.88
CA ILE A 205 3.21 38.12 10.20
C ILE A 205 2.39 38.93 11.21
N ASP A 206 1.75 38.30 12.19
CA ASP A 206 0.96 38.99 13.21
C ASP A 206 1.83 39.89 14.11
N GLU A 207 3.01 39.41 14.48
CA GLU A 207 4.01 40.17 15.24
C GLU A 207 4.53 41.37 14.43
N TRP A 208 4.86 41.15 13.15
CA TRP A 208 5.25 42.21 12.22
C TRP A 208 4.17 43.30 12.13
N ASN A 209 2.92 42.90 11.93
CA ASN A 209 1.79 43.83 11.81
C ASN A 209 1.50 44.60 13.11
N SER A 210 1.93 44.05 14.24
CA SER A 210 1.84 44.68 15.56
C SER A 210 3.07 45.54 15.91
N GLU A 211 3.98 45.74 14.94
CA GLU A 211 5.26 46.46 15.10
C GLU A 211 6.22 45.81 16.11
N ALA A 212 6.02 44.53 16.45
CA ALA A 212 6.89 43.75 17.32
C ALA A 212 8.04 43.13 16.51
N TYR A 213 8.85 43.97 15.86
CA TYR A 213 9.80 43.52 14.83
C TYR A 213 10.91 42.58 15.35
N ALA A 214 11.37 42.75 16.59
CA ALA A 214 12.36 41.85 17.15
C ALA A 214 11.81 40.43 17.31
N ASP A 215 10.61 40.30 17.89
CA ASP A 215 9.93 39.01 18.05
C ASP A 215 9.60 38.41 16.68
N ALA A 216 9.11 39.22 15.74
CA ALA A 216 8.83 38.79 14.37
C ALA A 216 10.07 38.23 13.67
N GLY A 217 11.23 38.86 13.85
CA GLY A 217 12.51 38.41 13.29
C GLY A 217 12.90 37.02 13.78
N ASP A 218 12.83 36.80 15.09
CA ASP A 218 13.08 35.49 15.71
C ASP A 218 12.10 34.44 15.18
N THR A 219 10.80 34.75 15.16
CA THR A 219 9.74 33.84 14.68
C THR A 219 9.90 33.49 13.19
N PHE A 220 10.24 34.46 12.34
CA PHE A 220 10.54 34.20 10.93
C PHE A 220 11.80 33.36 10.73
N GLY A 221 12.83 33.58 11.55
CA GLY A 221 14.04 32.74 11.58
C GLY A 221 13.70 31.28 11.93
N ASP A 222 12.90 31.06 12.97
CA ASP A 222 12.44 29.73 13.38
C ASP A 222 11.58 29.04 12.31
N ALA A 223 10.79 29.81 11.54
CA ALA A 223 10.05 29.30 10.39
C ALA A 223 10.99 28.88 9.24
N ALA A 224 12.00 29.69 8.93
CA ALA A 224 12.99 29.39 7.90
C ALA A 224 13.80 28.11 8.23
N ASP A 225 14.17 27.94 9.49
CA ASP A 225 14.88 26.74 9.97
C ASP A 225 14.01 25.48 9.88
N ALA A 226 12.71 25.60 10.18
CA ALA A 226 11.76 24.50 10.03
C ALA A 226 11.53 24.12 8.56
N TYR A 227 11.40 25.10 7.65
CA TYR A 227 11.34 24.81 6.21
C TYR A 227 12.62 24.15 5.70
N ARG A 228 13.80 24.56 6.19
CA ARG A 228 15.07 23.95 5.81
C ARG A 228 15.14 22.48 6.23
N SER A 229 14.72 22.19 7.46
CA SER A 229 14.68 20.83 7.99
C SER A 229 13.72 19.93 7.20
N ALA A 230 12.55 20.46 6.81
CA ALA A 230 11.60 19.75 5.94
C ALA A 230 12.20 19.49 4.54
N ARG A 231 12.85 20.49 3.95
CA ARG A 231 13.55 20.36 2.66
C ARG A 231 14.60 19.26 2.67
N GLU A 232 15.45 19.24 3.70
CA GLU A 232 16.49 18.22 3.86
C GLU A 232 15.88 16.82 4.00
N SER A 233 14.77 16.69 4.74
CA SER A 233 14.05 15.43 4.89
C SER A 233 13.46 14.92 3.56
N PHE A 234 12.85 15.80 2.75
CA PHE A 234 12.40 15.42 1.41
C PHE A 234 13.57 15.06 0.47
N ALA A 235 14.70 15.76 0.58
CA ALA A 235 15.90 15.43 -0.20
C ALA A 235 16.45 14.04 0.16
N THR A 236 16.47 13.68 1.46
CA THR A 236 16.83 12.32 1.88
C THR A 236 15.84 11.28 1.35
N ALA A 237 14.53 11.54 1.43
CA ALA A 237 13.51 10.65 0.86
C ALA A 237 13.74 10.45 -0.66
N ARG A 238 14.11 11.52 -1.37
CA ARG A 238 14.43 11.52 -2.80
C ARG A 238 15.65 10.67 -3.12
N GLU A 239 16.69 10.73 -2.30
CA GLU A 239 17.90 9.91 -2.44
C GLU A 239 17.60 8.42 -2.18
N GLU A 240 16.78 8.11 -1.17
CA GLU A 240 16.37 6.74 -0.82
C GLU A 240 15.64 6.04 -1.97
N THR A 241 15.00 6.77 -2.89
CA THR A 241 14.38 6.19 -4.10
C THR A 241 15.36 5.49 -5.06
N ALA A 242 16.67 5.71 -4.91
CA ALA A 242 17.68 5.11 -5.79
C ALA A 242 17.67 3.57 -5.76
N VAL A 243 17.24 2.96 -4.64
CA VAL A 243 17.12 1.50 -4.50
C VAL A 243 16.19 0.89 -5.55
N PHE A 244 15.20 1.64 -6.02
CA PHE A 244 14.21 1.15 -6.99
C PHE A 244 14.72 1.15 -8.43
N VAL A 245 15.79 1.88 -8.74
CA VAL A 245 16.37 1.93 -10.11
C VAL A 245 16.96 0.57 -10.51
N GLU A 246 17.52 -0.15 -9.53
CA GLU A 246 18.16 -1.46 -9.75
C GLU A 246 17.19 -2.63 -9.50
N PHE A 247 15.91 -2.35 -9.23
CA PHE A 247 14.95 -3.35 -8.80
C PHE A 247 14.19 -4.01 -9.99
N PRO A 248 14.14 -5.34 -10.07
CA PRO A 248 13.62 -6.06 -11.24
C PRO A 248 12.08 -6.08 -11.38
N GLN A 249 11.30 -5.56 -10.43
CA GLN A 249 9.83 -5.40 -10.57
C GLN A 249 9.38 -3.93 -10.46
N PRO A 250 9.79 -3.07 -11.42
CA PRO A 250 9.40 -1.66 -11.43
C PRO A 250 7.89 -1.47 -11.54
N GLU A 251 7.13 -2.45 -12.04
CA GLU A 251 5.67 -2.36 -12.20
C GLU A 251 4.87 -2.17 -10.89
N THR A 252 5.52 -2.30 -9.73
CA THR A 252 4.89 -2.09 -8.42
C THR A 252 5.14 -0.69 -7.83
N ILE A 253 5.90 0.16 -8.53
CA ILE A 253 6.23 1.52 -8.11
C ILE A 253 6.18 2.49 -9.30
N ASP A 254 5.50 3.62 -9.14
CA ASP A 254 5.60 4.71 -10.11
C ASP A 254 6.78 5.61 -9.73
N LEU A 255 7.99 5.16 -10.09
CA LEU A 255 9.23 5.84 -9.69
C LEU A 255 9.34 7.25 -10.27
N GLU A 256 8.88 7.48 -11.50
CA GLU A 256 8.93 8.79 -12.14
C GLU A 256 8.04 9.79 -11.40
N THR A 257 6.79 9.43 -11.13
CA THR A 257 5.86 10.27 -10.39
C THR A 257 6.34 10.51 -8.96
N LEU A 258 6.85 9.48 -8.28
CA LEU A 258 7.41 9.61 -6.93
C LEU A 258 8.54 10.63 -6.88
N GLN A 259 9.50 10.52 -7.80
CA GLN A 259 10.67 11.40 -7.85
C GLN A 259 10.28 12.84 -8.19
N ALA A 260 9.42 13.03 -9.20
CA ALA A 260 8.94 14.37 -9.56
C ALA A 260 8.16 15.05 -8.42
N THR A 261 7.36 14.27 -7.69
CA THR A 261 6.60 14.72 -6.52
C THR A 261 7.53 15.21 -5.41
N LEU A 262 8.56 14.42 -5.07
CA LEU A 262 9.57 14.79 -4.07
C LEU A 262 10.39 16.01 -4.51
N ASP A 263 10.80 16.07 -5.78
CA ASP A 263 11.56 17.21 -6.32
C ASP A 263 10.76 18.53 -6.22
N ARG A 264 9.44 18.48 -6.50
CA ARG A 264 8.55 19.64 -6.33
C ARG A 264 8.41 20.06 -4.86
N LEU A 265 8.35 19.11 -3.93
CA LEU A 265 8.30 19.41 -2.49
C LEU A 265 9.62 20.05 -2.02
N ILE A 266 10.76 19.57 -2.49
CA ILE A 266 12.08 20.16 -2.21
C ILE A 266 12.14 21.62 -2.68
N GLU A 267 11.67 21.89 -3.91
CA GLU A 267 11.60 23.25 -4.46
C GLU A 267 10.66 24.15 -3.65
N ARG A 268 9.46 23.63 -3.31
CA ARG A 268 8.48 24.35 -2.49
C ARG A 268 9.05 24.73 -1.13
N MET A 269 9.79 23.81 -0.47
CA MET A 269 10.42 24.12 0.81
C MET A 269 11.59 25.10 0.67
N ALA A 270 12.32 25.08 -0.44
CA ALA A 270 13.38 26.08 -0.70
C ALA A 270 12.81 27.50 -0.77
N LEU A 271 11.69 27.69 -1.47
CA LEU A 271 10.96 28.97 -1.49
C LEU A 271 10.45 29.36 -0.10
N GLY A 272 10.02 28.38 0.70
CA GLY A 272 9.70 28.51 2.13
C GLY A 272 10.84 29.13 2.95
N VAL A 273 12.04 28.57 2.81
CA VAL A 273 13.26 29.09 3.44
C VAL A 273 13.52 30.53 2.99
N ASP A 274 13.40 30.80 1.69
CA ASP A 274 13.70 32.11 1.12
C ASP A 274 12.76 33.19 1.65
N PHE A 275 11.43 33.01 1.56
CA PHE A 275 10.52 34.06 2.00
C PHE A 275 10.54 34.27 3.53
N ALA A 276 10.73 33.20 4.31
CA ALA A 276 10.82 33.33 5.76
C ALA A 276 12.12 34.04 6.16
N GLY A 277 13.26 33.67 5.56
CA GLY A 277 14.53 34.34 5.79
C GLY A 277 14.51 35.81 5.38
N LEU A 278 13.91 36.14 4.23
CA LEU A 278 13.75 37.53 3.79
C LEU A 278 12.86 38.35 4.74
N MET A 279 11.81 37.75 5.30
CA MET A 279 10.99 38.42 6.31
C MET A 279 11.73 38.62 7.64
N ALA A 280 12.61 37.69 8.04
CA ALA A 280 13.50 37.87 9.18
C ALA A 280 14.46 39.05 8.94
N GLU A 281 15.13 39.11 7.79
CA GLU A 281 16.01 40.24 7.42
C GLU A 281 15.23 41.57 7.36
N ALA A 282 13.98 41.54 6.90
CA ALA A 282 13.13 42.72 6.89
C ALA A 282 12.87 43.22 8.32
N ALA A 283 12.72 42.30 9.27
CA ALA A 283 12.38 42.61 10.66
C ALA A 283 13.58 43.20 11.40
N ASP A 284 14.77 42.64 11.19
CA ASP A 284 16.04 43.21 11.67
C ASP A 284 16.24 44.65 11.17
N ALA A 285 16.02 44.88 9.87
CA ALA A 285 16.12 46.23 9.30
C ALA A 285 15.09 47.20 9.90
N ALA A 286 13.88 46.72 10.22
CA ALA A 286 12.85 47.52 10.87
C ALA A 286 13.22 47.87 12.32
N VAL A 287 13.83 46.95 13.07
CA VAL A 287 14.39 47.19 14.41
C VAL A 287 15.44 48.31 14.38
N ASP A 288 16.30 48.30 13.36
CA ASP A 288 17.34 49.32 13.15
C ASP A 288 16.80 50.66 12.61
N GLY A 289 15.51 50.73 12.30
CA GLY A 289 14.87 51.92 11.71
C GLY A 289 15.19 52.12 10.22
N ASP A 290 15.76 51.13 9.54
CA ASP A 290 16.03 51.14 8.10
C ASP A 290 14.79 50.69 7.31
N ALA A 291 13.84 51.62 7.19
CA ALA A 291 12.61 51.37 6.45
C ALA A 291 12.82 51.07 4.95
N ALA A 292 13.93 51.49 4.35
CA ALA A 292 14.20 51.23 2.94
C ALA A 292 14.56 49.76 2.73
N THR A 293 15.49 49.24 3.55
CA THR A 293 15.90 47.83 3.51
C THR A 293 14.74 46.91 3.92
N ALA A 294 14.01 47.24 4.98
CA ALA A 294 12.85 46.47 5.42
C ALA A 294 11.79 46.29 4.30
N ASN A 295 11.48 47.38 3.58
CA ASN A 295 10.53 47.32 2.47
C ASN A 295 11.06 46.54 1.26
N ALA A 296 12.35 46.65 0.94
CA ALA A 296 12.97 45.88 -0.14
C ALA A 296 12.90 44.38 0.16
N ARG A 297 13.30 43.96 1.36
CA ARG A 297 13.26 42.55 1.78
C ARG A 297 11.86 41.96 1.81
N ARG A 298 10.88 42.73 2.31
CA ARG A 298 9.48 42.33 2.24
C ARG A 298 8.97 42.20 0.79
N SER A 299 9.45 43.06 -0.13
CA SER A 299 9.11 42.93 -1.55
C SER A 299 9.66 41.64 -2.13
N ASP A 300 10.94 41.34 -1.88
CA ASP A 300 11.59 40.12 -2.33
C ASP A 300 10.88 38.87 -1.74
N ALA A 301 10.50 38.92 -0.46
CA ALA A 301 9.74 37.85 0.19
C ALA A 301 8.38 37.61 -0.50
N ASN A 302 7.68 38.68 -0.89
CA ASN A 302 6.43 38.57 -1.63
C ASN A 302 6.60 38.01 -3.06
N ASP A 303 7.75 38.21 -3.69
CA ASP A 303 8.09 37.52 -4.95
C ASP A 303 8.25 36.01 -4.72
N SER A 304 8.97 35.60 -3.66
CA SER A 304 9.12 34.18 -3.29
C SER A 304 7.81 33.52 -2.86
N ILE A 305 6.92 34.23 -2.14
CA ILE A 305 5.58 33.73 -1.79
C ILE A 305 4.72 33.52 -3.04
N ARG A 306 4.83 34.41 -4.05
CA ARG A 306 4.13 34.21 -5.32
C ARG A 306 4.64 32.97 -6.03
N ALA A 307 5.96 32.81 -6.16
CA ALA A 307 6.56 31.61 -6.73
C ALA A 307 6.11 30.33 -5.97
N TYR A 308 6.05 30.39 -4.63
CA TYR A 308 5.60 29.27 -3.80
C TYR A 308 4.14 28.88 -4.09
N ASN A 309 3.27 29.87 -4.27
CA ASN A 309 1.85 29.65 -4.58
C ASN A 309 1.60 29.26 -6.04
N ASP A 310 2.51 29.62 -6.95
CA ASP A 310 2.44 29.23 -8.36
C ASP A 310 2.85 27.77 -8.58
N LEU A 311 3.53 27.14 -7.62
CA LEU A 311 3.76 25.70 -7.64
C LEU A 311 2.44 24.95 -7.43
N GLU A 312 2.16 23.99 -8.32
CA GLU A 312 1.00 23.12 -8.19
C GLU A 312 0.94 22.48 -6.80
N PRO A 313 -0.25 22.41 -6.17
CA PRO A 313 -0.44 21.67 -4.94
C PRO A 313 0.01 20.22 -5.15
N THR A 314 0.91 19.76 -4.27
CA THR A 314 1.33 18.36 -4.24
C THR A 314 0.62 17.70 -3.07
N GLU A 315 -0.16 16.64 -3.33
CA GLU A 315 -0.76 15.88 -2.26
C GLU A 315 0.27 14.87 -1.72
N LEU A 316 0.47 14.87 -0.40
CA LEU A 316 1.36 13.90 0.26
C LEU A 316 0.99 12.46 -0.13
N ARG A 317 -0.30 12.20 -0.37
CA ARG A 317 -0.81 10.90 -0.78
C ARG A 317 -0.27 10.41 -2.12
N ASP A 318 0.08 11.31 -3.04
CA ASP A 318 0.67 10.93 -4.33
C ASP A 318 1.97 10.13 -4.11
N ILE A 319 2.70 10.41 -3.03
CA ILE A 319 3.89 9.64 -2.63
C ILE A 319 3.50 8.21 -2.23
N ALA A 320 2.49 8.04 -1.38
CA ALA A 320 2.06 6.72 -0.93
C ALA A 320 1.49 5.86 -2.06
N VAL A 321 0.75 6.47 -2.99
CA VAL A 321 0.24 5.83 -4.21
C VAL A 321 1.41 5.43 -5.11
N ALA A 322 2.34 6.35 -5.38
CA ALA A 322 3.49 6.07 -6.23
C ALA A 322 4.40 4.98 -5.63
N LEU A 323 4.51 4.90 -4.30
CA LEU A 323 5.21 3.84 -3.56
C LEU A 323 4.44 2.51 -3.55
N GLY A 324 3.21 2.44 -4.04
CA GLY A 324 2.39 1.23 -4.00
C GLY A 324 1.97 0.80 -2.58
N LEU A 325 1.91 1.75 -1.63
CA LEU A 325 1.53 1.50 -0.23
C LEU A 325 0.02 1.66 0.03
N VAL A 326 -0.70 2.34 -0.86
CA VAL A 326 -2.18 2.47 -0.82
C VAL A 326 -2.78 1.43 -1.78
N ARG A 327 -3.80 0.70 -1.34
CA ARG A 327 -4.36 -0.46 -2.04
C ARG A 327 -5.82 -0.24 -2.44
N GLY A 328 -6.08 0.67 -3.39
CA GLY A 328 -7.32 0.61 -4.15
C GLY A 328 -8.01 1.96 -4.38
N PHE A 329 -9.06 1.89 -5.17
CA PHE A 329 -9.67 2.95 -5.98
C PHE A 329 -10.35 4.07 -5.24
N ASP A 330 -10.43 4.01 -3.92
CA ASP A 330 -11.13 5.04 -3.19
C ASP A 330 -10.17 6.10 -2.69
N ARG A 331 -10.52 7.35 -2.98
CA ARG A 331 -9.70 8.49 -2.59
C ARG A 331 -9.71 8.74 -1.06
N ASP A 332 -10.27 7.83 -0.28
CA ASP A 332 -10.45 7.95 1.17
C ASP A 332 -9.79 6.81 1.99
N GLU A 333 -9.05 5.85 1.37
CA GLU A 333 -8.39 4.75 2.11
C GLU A 333 -7.21 5.21 2.99
N THR A 334 -7.09 4.65 4.19
CA THR A 334 -6.00 4.89 5.14
C THR A 334 -4.70 4.25 4.67
N VAL A 335 -3.58 4.96 4.85
CA VAL A 335 -2.27 4.48 4.38
C VAL A 335 -1.80 3.33 5.27
N ALA A 336 -1.39 2.22 4.67
CA ALA A 336 -0.84 1.06 5.38
C ALA A 336 0.27 1.52 6.35
N GLY A 337 0.01 1.40 7.65
CA GLY A 337 0.87 1.92 8.73
C GLY A 337 0.14 2.79 9.75
N GLU A 338 -1.10 3.23 9.51
CA GLU A 338 -1.96 3.72 10.58
C GLU A 338 -2.47 2.53 11.38
N GLU A 339 -1.81 2.21 12.50
CA GLU A 339 -2.33 1.26 13.49
C GLU A 339 -3.73 1.71 13.92
N GLU A 340 -4.75 1.01 13.45
CA GLU A 340 -6.05 0.98 14.11
C GLU A 340 -5.81 0.42 15.51
N THR A 341 -5.67 1.33 16.46
CA THR A 341 -5.65 1.00 17.88
C THR A 341 -7.08 0.56 18.22
N ILE A 342 -7.27 -0.76 18.35
CA ILE A 342 -8.49 -1.38 18.89
C ILE A 342 -8.70 -0.93 20.35
#